data_AF-A0AAV9F819-F1
#
_entry.id   AF-A0AAV9F819-F1
#
_cell.length_a   1.000
_cell.length_b   1.000
_cell.length_c   1.000
_cell.angle_alpha   90.00
_cell.angle_beta   90.00
_cell.angle_gamma   90.00
#
_symmetry.space_group_name_H-M   'P 1'
#
loop_
_entity.id
_entity.type
_entity.pdbx_description
1 polymer ?
#
loop_
_entity_poly.entity_id
_entity_poly.type
_entity_poly.pdbx_seq_one_letter_code
_entity_poly.pdbx_strand_id
1 'polypeptide(L)'
;MSVQEYLDKHMLSRKIEDAVNAAVRAKAPDPVLFISNHMRKAVPSAITKIKARQVFDSRGIPTVEVDLHTNKGVFRASSPSGVSFGMHEVVELRDGDMKKYLGKGVTKAVKNINEKISEALIGMDPTLQSQIDQAMMDLDKTENKARNAELGANAILAVSIAACKAGAAEKEVSLYKHIADLSGKGKPVLPVPAITVISGGKHAGNNLAAQEIMILPVGALSFEEAMQIGSETYHHLKKAWISLRRRLKEQVILKESNYPLVSIEQPFDKDDWEHAKQFSDLGICQVVGDDLLTSNTKRIERAITESTCNALLLKVLATYLEPLFKSFCGLEEAK
;
A
#
# COMPACT_ATOMS: atom_id res chain seq x y z
N MET A 1 -33.07 -10.08 33.63
CA MET A 1 -33.23 -11.07 32.56
C MET A 1 -32.92 -12.43 33.16
N SER A 2 -33.84 -13.38 33.09
CA SER A 2 -33.62 -14.75 33.58
C SER A 2 -32.63 -15.50 32.68
N VAL A 3 -32.11 -16.64 33.15
CA VAL A 3 -31.22 -17.49 32.35
C VAL A 3 -31.92 -17.93 31.06
N GLN A 4 -33.19 -18.37 31.17
CA GLN A 4 -33.98 -18.81 30.02
C GLN A 4 -34.21 -17.65 29.03
N GLU A 5 -34.55 -16.46 29.52
CA GLU A 5 -34.68 -15.27 28.67
C GLU A 5 -33.38 -14.91 27.95
N TYR A 6 -32.21 -15.09 28.59
CA TYR A 6 -30.91 -14.87 27.93
C TYR A 6 -30.69 -15.87 26.79
N LEU A 7 -30.91 -17.15 27.06
CA LEU A 7 -30.74 -18.23 26.09
C LEU A 7 -31.64 -18.03 24.87
N ASP A 8 -32.91 -17.70 25.11
CA ASP A 8 -33.91 -17.49 24.06
C ASP A 8 -33.61 -16.22 23.26
N LYS A 9 -33.33 -15.10 23.94
CA LYS A 9 -32.98 -13.83 23.29
C LYS A 9 -31.80 -13.95 22.33
N HIS A 10 -30.79 -14.74 22.68
CA HIS A 10 -29.58 -14.92 21.87
C HIS A 10 -29.59 -16.18 21.00
N MET A 11 -30.67 -16.98 21.06
CA MET A 11 -30.81 -18.28 20.42
C MET A 11 -29.61 -19.21 20.70
N LEU A 12 -29.07 -19.17 21.92
CA LEU A 12 -27.77 -19.77 22.22
C LEU A 12 -27.81 -21.30 22.11
N SER A 13 -28.87 -21.93 22.62
CA SER A 13 -29.07 -23.39 22.56
C SER A 13 -29.06 -23.88 21.11
N ARG A 14 -29.80 -23.19 20.23
CA ARG A 14 -29.89 -23.52 18.81
C ARG A 14 -28.54 -23.41 18.10
N LYS A 15 -27.78 -22.32 18.35
CA LYS A 15 -26.46 -22.13 17.75
C LYS A 15 -25.46 -23.21 18.15
N ILE A 16 -25.47 -23.61 19.42
CA ILE A 16 -24.59 -24.68 19.92
C ILE A 16 -25.00 -26.02 19.30
N GLU A 17 -26.28 -26.33 19.27
CA GLU A 17 -26.80 -27.55 18.65
C GLU A 17 -26.44 -27.63 17.16
N ASP A 18 -26.61 -26.53 16.41
CA ASP A 18 -26.23 -26.45 15.00
C ASP A 18 -24.74 -26.72 14.78
N ALA A 19 -23.87 -26.16 15.64
CA ALA A 19 -22.42 -26.37 15.56
C ALA A 19 -22.02 -27.82 15.87
N VAL A 20 -22.63 -28.44 16.89
CA VAL A 20 -22.44 -29.86 17.23
C VAL A 20 -22.89 -30.75 16.08
N ASN A 21 -24.08 -30.50 15.54
CA ASN A 21 -24.63 -31.23 14.40
C ASN A 21 -23.74 -31.10 13.16
N ALA A 22 -23.17 -29.92 12.92
CA ALA A 22 -22.20 -29.71 11.83
C ALA A 22 -20.92 -30.54 12.04
N ALA A 23 -20.37 -30.59 13.26
CA ALA A 23 -19.20 -31.39 13.58
C ALA A 23 -19.44 -32.90 13.39
N VAL A 24 -20.61 -33.39 13.83
CA VAL A 24 -21.04 -34.79 13.67
C VAL A 24 -21.21 -35.14 12.19
N ARG A 25 -21.90 -34.31 11.40
CA ARG A 25 -22.06 -34.51 9.96
C ARG A 25 -20.73 -34.55 9.21
N ALA A 26 -19.80 -33.68 9.59
CA ALA A 26 -18.47 -33.62 9.01
C ALA A 26 -17.54 -34.77 9.48
N LYS A 27 -17.95 -35.55 10.49
CA LYS A 27 -17.11 -36.53 11.17
C LYS A 27 -15.75 -35.93 11.56
N ALA A 28 -15.79 -34.73 12.14
CA ALA A 28 -14.57 -33.97 12.42
C ALA A 28 -13.64 -34.77 13.36
N PRO A 29 -12.35 -34.92 13.02
CA PRO A 29 -11.39 -35.66 13.86
C PRO A 29 -11.15 -34.97 15.20
N ASP A 30 -11.28 -33.64 15.23
CA ASP A 30 -11.34 -32.84 16.45
C ASP A 30 -12.66 -32.04 16.48
N PRO A 31 -13.72 -32.60 17.08
CA PRO A 31 -15.03 -31.95 17.16
C PRO A 31 -15.01 -30.64 17.94
N VAL A 32 -14.16 -30.51 18.96
CA VAL A 32 -14.10 -29.31 19.81
C VAL A 32 -13.52 -28.15 19.04
N LEU A 33 -12.40 -28.37 18.34
CA LEU A 33 -11.80 -27.37 17.46
C LEU A 33 -12.75 -26.99 16.32
N PHE A 34 -13.44 -27.98 15.73
CA PHE A 34 -14.44 -27.72 14.68
C PHE A 34 -15.57 -26.82 15.19
N ILE A 35 -16.17 -27.15 16.34
CA ILE A 35 -17.25 -26.35 16.95
C ILE A 35 -16.75 -24.95 17.27
N SER A 36 -15.54 -24.81 17.84
CA SER A 36 -14.93 -23.52 18.13
C SER A 36 -14.82 -22.64 16.87
N ASN A 37 -14.30 -23.21 15.78
CA ASN A 37 -14.19 -22.51 14.50
C ASN A 37 -15.56 -22.18 13.89
N HIS A 38 -16.51 -23.11 13.98
CA HIS A 38 -17.89 -22.91 13.48
C HIS A 38 -18.58 -21.77 14.22
N MET A 39 -18.51 -21.77 15.55
CA MET A 39 -19.06 -20.72 16.39
C MET A 39 -18.38 -19.38 16.12
N ARG A 40 -17.06 -19.37 15.87
CA ARG A 40 -16.33 -18.16 15.47
C ARG A 40 -16.83 -17.57 14.15
N LYS A 41 -17.26 -18.39 13.19
CA LYS A 41 -17.89 -17.92 11.93
C LYS A 41 -19.31 -17.36 12.13
N ALA A 42 -20.00 -17.77 13.19
CA ALA A 42 -21.35 -17.29 13.51
C ALA A 42 -21.37 -15.96 14.26
N VAL A 43 -20.22 -15.43 14.69
CA VAL A 43 -20.11 -14.11 15.31
C VAL A 43 -20.12 -13.04 14.21
N PRO A 44 -20.81 -11.91 14.40
CA PRO A 44 -20.79 -10.81 13.44
C PRO A 44 -19.37 -10.39 13.05
N SER A 45 -19.19 -10.07 11.77
CA SER A 45 -17.98 -9.43 11.26
C SER A 45 -17.91 -8.02 11.85
N ALA A 46 -16.96 -7.81 12.76
CA ALA A 46 -16.82 -6.54 13.45
C ALA A 46 -15.36 -6.28 13.86
N ILE A 47 -14.93 -5.04 13.70
CA ILE A 47 -13.73 -4.50 14.32
C ILE A 47 -13.97 -4.41 15.83
N THR A 48 -13.15 -5.09 16.62
CA THR A 48 -13.31 -5.14 18.09
C THR A 48 -12.33 -4.23 18.83
N LYS A 49 -11.17 -3.95 18.22
CA LYS A 49 -10.13 -3.10 18.79
C LYS A 49 -9.15 -2.66 17.71
N ILE A 50 -8.65 -1.44 17.80
CA ILE A 50 -7.52 -0.96 17.01
C ILE A 50 -6.43 -0.49 17.97
N LYS A 51 -5.18 -0.88 17.72
CA LYS A 51 -4.04 -0.42 18.50
C LYS A 51 -2.87 -0.07 17.60
N ALA A 52 -2.39 1.15 17.71
CA ALA A 52 -1.21 1.64 17.01
C ALA A 52 0.02 1.74 17.91
N ARG A 53 1.18 1.64 17.27
CA ARG A 53 2.51 1.85 17.86
C ARG A 53 3.46 2.49 16.84
N GLN A 54 4.53 3.09 17.35
CA GLN A 54 5.64 3.55 16.53
C GLN A 54 6.62 2.40 16.29
N VAL A 55 7.02 2.19 15.04
CA VAL A 55 8.08 1.27 14.59
C VAL A 55 9.09 2.05 13.73
N PHE A 56 10.06 1.38 13.10
CA PHE A 56 11.08 2.01 12.26
C PHE A 56 11.02 1.48 10.84
N ASP A 57 11.15 2.38 9.85
CA ASP A 57 11.28 2.03 8.43
C ASP A 57 12.69 1.51 8.11
N SER A 58 12.92 1.13 6.85
CA SER A 58 14.22 0.62 6.37
C SER A 58 15.39 1.62 6.49
N ARG A 59 15.12 2.90 6.75
CA ARG A 59 16.11 3.96 6.95
C ARG A 59 16.28 4.33 8.42
N GLY A 60 15.62 3.61 9.34
CA GLY A 60 15.61 3.93 10.76
C GLY A 60 14.77 5.16 11.11
N ILE A 61 13.86 5.58 10.22
CA ILE A 61 12.94 6.70 10.47
C ILE A 61 11.68 6.13 11.14
N PRO A 62 11.16 6.76 12.21
CA PRO A 62 9.92 6.30 12.82
C PRO A 62 8.75 6.22 11.83
N THR A 63 7.89 5.22 11.95
CA THR A 63 6.64 5.10 11.20
C THR A 63 5.55 4.43 12.04
N VAL A 64 4.31 4.47 11.58
CA VAL A 64 3.14 3.92 12.26
C VAL A 64 2.95 2.44 11.89
N GLU A 65 2.66 1.62 12.89
CA GLU A 65 2.12 0.27 12.73
C GLU A 65 0.83 0.11 13.53
N VAL A 66 -0.15 -0.58 12.94
CA VAL A 66 -1.48 -0.82 13.49
C VAL A 66 -1.74 -2.31 13.59
N ASP A 67 -2.28 -2.73 14.73
CA ASP A 67 -2.97 -4.00 14.92
C ASP A 67 -4.49 -3.75 14.97
N LEU A 68 -5.23 -4.30 14.01
CA LEU A 68 -6.68 -4.31 13.99
C LEU A 68 -7.18 -5.69 14.40
N HIS A 69 -8.03 -5.73 15.42
CA HIS A 69 -8.59 -6.96 15.96
C HIS A 69 -10.01 -7.17 15.45
N THR A 70 -10.31 -8.40 15.08
CA THR A 70 -11.69 -8.87 14.85
C THR A 70 -11.89 -10.19 15.58
N ASN A 71 -13.08 -10.78 15.45
CA ASN A 71 -13.37 -12.13 15.96
C ASN A 71 -12.53 -13.23 15.26
N LYS A 72 -11.88 -12.93 14.13
CA LYS A 72 -11.03 -13.87 13.39
C LYS A 72 -9.57 -13.83 13.80
N GLY A 73 -9.11 -12.74 14.40
CA GLY A 73 -7.72 -12.59 14.82
C GLY A 73 -7.23 -11.15 14.80
N VAL A 74 -5.92 -11.00 14.63
CA VAL A 74 -5.23 -9.72 14.61
C VAL A 74 -4.59 -9.50 13.24
N PHE A 75 -4.86 -8.36 12.64
CA PHE A 75 -4.41 -7.98 11.31
C PHE A 75 -3.51 -6.77 11.40
N ARG A 76 -2.25 -6.94 10.98
CA ARG A 76 -1.21 -5.94 11.15
C ARG A 76 -0.86 -5.25 9.85
N ALA A 77 -0.67 -3.93 9.90
CA ALA A 77 -0.15 -3.16 8.79
C ALA A 77 0.68 -1.97 9.28
N SER A 78 1.66 -1.56 8.47
CA SER A 78 2.49 -0.40 8.71
C SER A 78 2.42 0.54 7.52
N SER A 79 2.50 1.85 7.77
CA SER A 79 2.65 2.83 6.69
C SER A 79 4.12 2.90 6.26
N PRO A 80 4.44 2.98 4.96
CA PRO A 80 5.76 3.45 4.55
C PRO A 80 5.96 4.91 5.02
N SER A 81 7.19 5.40 4.93
CA SER A 81 7.46 6.83 5.13
C SER A 81 7.52 7.52 3.77
N GLY A 82 6.67 8.52 3.57
CA GLY A 82 6.72 9.39 2.40
C GLY A 82 7.79 10.47 2.58
N VAL A 83 8.17 11.14 1.50
CA VAL A 83 8.88 12.40 1.60
C VAL A 83 8.01 13.45 0.92
N SER A 84 7.20 14.13 1.72
CA SER A 84 6.27 15.16 1.23
C SER A 84 7.06 16.40 0.79
N PHE A 85 7.32 16.53 -0.51
CA PHE A 85 8.00 17.69 -1.10
C PHE A 85 7.06 18.55 -1.94
N GLY A 86 5.86 18.06 -2.28
CA GLY A 86 4.88 18.77 -3.12
C GLY A 86 3.82 19.58 -2.37
N MET A 87 3.33 20.66 -2.97
CA MET A 87 2.10 21.35 -2.50
C MET A 87 0.84 20.47 -2.64
N HIS A 88 0.95 19.39 -3.43
CA HIS A 88 -0.14 18.51 -3.85
C HIS A 88 0.01 17.07 -3.33
N GLU A 89 0.90 16.79 -2.38
CA GLU A 89 0.98 15.47 -1.75
C GLU A 89 0.24 15.46 -0.41
N VAL A 90 -0.36 14.32 -0.05
CA VAL A 90 -0.99 14.15 1.26
C VAL A 90 0.09 14.13 2.33
N VAL A 91 -0.12 14.88 3.40
CA VAL A 91 0.91 15.12 4.42
C VAL A 91 0.90 14.01 5.46
N GLU A 92 2.05 13.38 5.61
CA GLU A 92 2.32 12.49 6.74
C GLU A 92 2.34 13.29 8.05
N LEU A 93 1.64 12.82 9.09
CA LEU A 93 1.68 13.49 10.38
C LEU A 93 2.93 13.08 11.18
N ARG A 94 3.81 14.07 11.39
CA ARG A 94 5.05 13.97 12.19
C ARG A 94 4.96 14.80 13.46
N ASP A 95 5.76 14.44 14.47
CA ASP A 95 5.76 15.10 15.78
C ASP A 95 6.33 16.51 15.74
N GLY A 96 7.36 16.75 14.91
CA GLY A 96 8.04 18.05 14.79
C GLY A 96 8.99 18.39 15.97
N ASP A 97 9.15 17.48 16.94
CA ASP A 97 10.09 17.66 18.05
C ASP A 97 11.53 17.40 17.59
N MET A 98 12.28 18.47 17.30
CA MET A 98 13.68 18.38 16.85
C MET A 98 14.61 17.67 17.83
N LYS A 99 14.25 17.57 19.13
CA LYS A 99 15.03 16.85 20.13
C LYS A 99 14.84 15.33 20.06
N LYS A 100 13.79 14.85 19.39
CA LYS A 100 13.46 13.42 19.27
C LYS A 100 13.35 13.01 17.82
N TYR A 101 14.20 12.08 17.41
CA TYR A 101 14.21 11.56 16.02
C TYR A 101 14.27 12.69 14.97
N LEU A 102 14.91 13.81 15.29
CA LEU A 102 15.02 14.99 14.41
C LEU A 102 13.66 15.49 13.90
N GLY A 103 12.63 15.48 14.75
CA GLY A 103 11.27 15.89 14.40
C GLY A 103 10.43 14.84 13.69
N LYS A 104 11.00 13.67 13.38
CA LYS A 104 10.35 12.62 12.57
C LYS A 104 9.56 11.59 13.38
N GLY A 105 9.40 11.78 14.69
CA GLY A 105 8.52 10.93 15.51
C GLY A 105 7.08 10.91 14.97
N VAL A 106 6.32 9.88 15.31
CA VAL A 106 4.92 9.70 14.85
C VAL A 106 3.96 9.47 16.03
N THR A 107 4.32 9.94 17.23
CA THR A 107 3.49 9.74 18.43
C THR A 107 2.13 10.43 18.32
N LYS A 108 2.04 11.57 17.62
CA LYS A 108 0.76 12.23 17.30
C LYS A 108 -0.15 11.35 16.44
N ALA A 109 0.38 10.77 15.36
CA ALA A 109 -0.37 9.86 14.49
C ALA A 109 -0.82 8.60 15.25
N VAL A 110 0.05 8.01 16.07
CA VAL A 110 -0.27 6.88 16.94
C VAL A 110 -1.38 7.22 17.94
N LYS A 111 -1.35 8.43 18.52
CA LYS A 111 -2.39 8.91 19.43
C LYS A 111 -3.73 9.05 18.72
N ASN A 112 -3.75 9.68 17.54
CA ASN A 112 -4.95 9.83 16.72
C ASN A 112 -5.60 8.48 16.40
N ILE A 113 -4.81 7.45 16.09
CA ILE A 113 -5.35 6.11 15.81
C ILE A 113 -5.97 5.51 17.07
N ASN A 114 -5.23 5.56 18.19
CA ASN A 114 -5.65 4.92 19.42
C ASN A 114 -6.87 5.59 20.08
N GLU A 115 -7.04 6.90 19.91
CA GLU A 115 -8.07 7.68 20.59
C GLU A 115 -9.24 8.05 19.68
N LYS A 116 -8.99 8.49 18.43
CA LYS A 116 -10.04 8.98 17.53
C LYS A 116 -10.50 7.88 16.55
N ILE A 117 -9.58 7.34 15.75
CA ILE A 117 -9.93 6.35 14.70
C ILE A 117 -10.46 5.06 15.33
N SER A 118 -9.83 4.60 16.42
CA SER A 118 -10.31 3.40 17.12
C SER A 118 -11.74 3.56 17.62
N GLU A 119 -12.11 4.71 18.17
CA GLU A 119 -13.48 4.96 18.64
C GLU A 119 -14.47 4.94 17.48
N ALA A 120 -14.11 5.58 16.36
CA ALA A 120 -14.98 5.70 15.18
C ALA A 120 -15.23 4.37 14.45
N LEU A 121 -14.26 3.44 14.44
CA LEU A 121 -14.32 2.23 13.62
C LEU A 121 -14.75 0.96 14.39
N ILE A 122 -14.76 0.96 15.72
CA ILE A 122 -15.21 -0.20 16.49
C ILE A 122 -16.67 -0.54 16.12
N GLY A 123 -16.92 -1.82 15.86
CA GLY A 123 -18.22 -2.34 15.44
C GLY A 123 -18.47 -2.34 13.93
N MET A 124 -17.64 -1.66 13.13
CA MET A 124 -17.77 -1.69 11.67
C MET A 124 -17.35 -3.05 11.10
N ASP A 125 -17.97 -3.43 9.98
CA ASP A 125 -17.64 -4.66 9.26
C ASP A 125 -16.36 -4.45 8.41
N PRO A 126 -15.24 -5.15 8.69
CA PRO A 126 -14.00 -5.06 7.92
C PRO A 126 -14.13 -5.42 6.43
N THR A 127 -15.22 -6.04 5.99
CA THR A 127 -15.47 -6.32 4.57
C THR A 127 -15.97 -5.11 3.78
N LEU A 128 -16.44 -4.06 4.46
CA LEU A 128 -16.98 -2.83 3.89
C LEU A 128 -15.89 -1.76 3.79
N GLN A 129 -14.85 -2.05 2.98
CA GLN A 129 -13.65 -1.21 2.86
C GLN A 129 -14.00 0.27 2.57
N SER A 130 -14.91 0.52 1.64
CA SER A 130 -15.30 1.90 1.26
C SER A 130 -15.92 2.68 2.42
N GLN A 131 -16.69 2.03 3.30
CA GLN A 131 -17.32 2.69 4.45
C GLN A 131 -16.29 3.01 5.53
N ILE A 132 -15.37 2.08 5.81
CA ILE A 132 -14.27 2.28 6.76
C ILE A 132 -13.38 3.44 6.32
N ASP A 133 -13.02 3.40 5.04
CA ASP A 133 -12.20 4.43 4.41
C ASP A 133 -12.91 5.80 4.47
N GLN A 134 -14.19 5.87 4.14
CA GLN A 134 -14.99 7.10 4.23
C GLN A 134 -15.13 7.61 5.67
N ALA A 135 -15.36 6.74 6.65
CA ALA A 135 -15.47 7.15 8.05
C ALA A 135 -14.18 7.81 8.57
N MET A 136 -13.00 7.32 8.16
CA MET A 136 -11.72 7.96 8.50
C MET A 136 -11.54 9.31 7.81
N MET A 137 -12.01 9.45 6.57
CA MET A 137 -11.94 10.72 5.84
C MET A 137 -12.86 11.77 6.42
N ASP A 138 -14.10 11.40 6.75
CA ASP A 138 -15.07 12.28 7.40
C ASP A 138 -14.53 12.76 8.75
N LEU A 139 -13.82 11.88 9.48
CA LEU A 139 -13.17 12.20 10.74
C LEU A 139 -11.97 13.15 10.59
N ASP A 140 -11.21 13.06 9.49
CA ASP A 140 -10.08 13.95 9.19
C ASP A 140 -10.52 15.37 8.81
N LYS A 141 -11.80 15.55 8.43
CA LYS A 141 -12.43 16.84 8.04
C LYS A 141 -11.69 17.60 6.96
N THR A 142 -10.89 16.91 6.14
CA THR A 142 -10.08 17.50 5.09
C THR A 142 -10.87 17.59 3.79
N GLU A 143 -11.83 18.50 3.73
CA GLU A 143 -12.33 18.98 2.44
C GLU A 143 -11.21 19.75 1.73
N ASN A 144 -10.44 19.05 0.89
CA ASN A 144 -9.50 19.61 -0.09
C ASN A 144 -8.20 20.30 0.39
N LYS A 145 -7.79 20.18 1.66
CA LYS A 145 -6.51 20.76 2.13
C LYS A 145 -5.62 19.74 2.83
N ALA A 146 -4.78 19.04 2.05
CA ALA A 146 -3.75 18.11 2.52
C ALA A 146 -2.84 18.66 3.64
N ARG A 147 -2.72 19.98 3.78
CA ARG A 147 -1.91 20.64 4.81
C ARG A 147 -2.55 20.71 6.20
N ASN A 148 -3.85 20.48 6.32
CA ASN A 148 -4.61 20.58 7.57
C ASN A 148 -5.15 19.23 8.05
N ALA A 149 -4.66 18.11 7.50
CA ALA A 149 -5.03 16.77 7.94
C ALA A 149 -4.76 16.59 9.44
N GLU A 150 -5.81 16.38 10.21
CA GLU A 150 -5.74 16.25 11.67
C GLU A 150 -5.23 14.86 12.10
N LEU A 151 -5.57 13.82 11.33
CA LEU A 151 -5.24 12.42 11.59
C LEU A 151 -3.89 12.04 11.01
N GLY A 152 -3.61 12.47 9.77
CA GLY A 152 -2.40 12.17 9.01
C GLY A 152 -2.55 10.98 8.06
N ALA A 153 -1.97 11.10 6.85
CA ALA A 153 -2.06 10.07 5.80
C ALA A 153 -1.52 8.71 6.26
N ASN A 154 -0.43 8.71 7.02
CA ASN A 154 0.19 7.51 7.59
C ASN A 154 -0.73 6.78 8.57
N ALA A 155 -1.54 7.51 9.34
CA ALA A 155 -2.50 6.91 10.26
C ALA A 155 -3.65 6.22 9.51
N ILE A 156 -4.26 6.95 8.58
CA ILE A 156 -5.38 6.47 7.77
C ILE A 156 -4.98 5.25 6.95
N LEU A 157 -3.84 5.32 6.26
CA LEU A 157 -3.35 4.23 5.41
C LEU A 157 -3.08 2.95 6.20
N ALA A 158 -2.40 3.06 7.34
CA ALA A 158 -2.08 1.89 8.16
C ALA A 158 -3.34 1.17 8.64
N VAL A 159 -4.36 1.93 9.07
CA VAL A 159 -5.66 1.35 9.48
C VAL A 159 -6.41 0.76 8.28
N SER A 160 -6.44 1.46 7.14
CA SER A 160 -7.10 0.99 5.91
C SER A 160 -6.53 -0.34 5.40
N ILE A 161 -5.20 -0.50 5.37
CA ILE A 161 -4.55 -1.76 4.99
C ILE A 161 -4.84 -2.87 6.02
N ALA A 162 -4.84 -2.56 7.32
CA ALA A 162 -5.17 -3.52 8.36
C ALA A 162 -6.63 -4.01 8.23
N ALA A 163 -7.56 -3.10 7.91
CA ALA A 163 -8.96 -3.41 7.64
C ALA A 163 -9.10 -4.29 6.39
N CYS A 164 -8.40 -3.98 5.31
CA CYS A 164 -8.39 -4.78 4.09
C CYS A 164 -7.93 -6.22 4.34
N LYS A 165 -6.87 -6.39 5.14
CA LYS A 165 -6.39 -7.72 5.57
C LYS A 165 -7.46 -8.46 6.39
N ALA A 166 -8.14 -7.76 7.28
CA ALA A 166 -9.23 -8.32 8.06
C ALA A 166 -10.43 -8.72 7.19
N GLY A 167 -10.81 -7.88 6.21
CA GLY A 167 -11.88 -8.15 5.26
C GLY A 167 -11.59 -9.37 4.37
N ALA A 168 -10.34 -9.54 3.94
CA ALA A 168 -9.90 -10.73 3.21
C ALA A 168 -10.07 -12.01 4.06
N ALA A 169 -9.66 -11.94 5.33
CA ALA A 169 -9.78 -13.07 6.25
C ALA A 169 -11.23 -13.38 6.62
N GLU A 170 -12.09 -12.36 6.74
CA GLU A 170 -13.52 -12.57 6.96
C GLU A 170 -14.18 -13.28 5.77
N LYS A 171 -13.80 -12.90 4.54
CA LYS A 171 -14.25 -13.55 3.30
C LYS A 171 -13.57 -14.91 3.04
N GLU A 172 -12.63 -15.33 3.88
CA GLU A 172 -11.84 -16.56 3.74
C GLU A 172 -11.10 -16.65 2.39
N VAL A 173 -10.63 -15.51 1.88
CA VAL A 173 -9.84 -15.41 0.64
C VAL A 173 -8.45 -14.82 0.91
N SER A 174 -7.51 -15.11 0.02
CA SER A 174 -6.22 -14.45 0.01
C SER A 174 -6.35 -12.95 -0.25
N LEU A 175 -5.49 -12.13 0.37
CA LEU A 175 -5.53 -10.67 0.26
C LEU A 175 -5.59 -10.15 -1.19
N TYR A 176 -4.80 -10.73 -2.11
CA TYR A 176 -4.80 -10.31 -3.51
C TYR A 176 -6.14 -10.56 -4.22
N LYS A 177 -6.91 -11.59 -3.84
CA LYS A 177 -8.25 -11.85 -4.37
C LYS A 177 -9.23 -10.83 -3.82
N HIS A 178 -9.15 -10.57 -2.51
CA HIS A 178 -9.98 -9.55 -1.89
C HIS A 178 -9.77 -8.16 -2.53
N ILE A 179 -8.51 -7.79 -2.78
CA ILE A 179 -8.16 -6.57 -3.50
C ILE A 179 -8.71 -6.58 -4.94
N ALA A 180 -8.59 -7.71 -5.65
CA ALA A 180 -9.15 -7.84 -6.99
C ALA A 180 -10.68 -7.62 -6.99
N ASP A 181 -11.39 -8.22 -6.04
CA ASP A 181 -12.84 -8.03 -5.85
C ASP A 181 -13.19 -6.57 -5.53
N LEU A 182 -12.44 -5.92 -4.64
CA LEU A 182 -12.63 -4.49 -4.31
C LEU A 182 -12.40 -3.58 -5.52
N SER A 183 -11.47 -3.94 -6.39
CA SER A 183 -11.15 -3.19 -7.62
C SER A 183 -12.06 -3.52 -8.81
N GLY A 184 -13.09 -4.37 -8.63
CA GLY A 184 -13.97 -4.80 -9.72
C GLY A 184 -13.31 -5.68 -10.79
N LYS A 185 -12.10 -6.21 -10.55
CA LYS A 185 -11.31 -6.98 -11.53
C LYS A 185 -11.38 -8.47 -11.25
N GLY A 186 -11.79 -9.25 -12.25
CA GLY A 186 -12.04 -10.69 -12.07
C GLY A 186 -10.80 -11.59 -12.07
N LYS A 187 -9.68 -11.19 -12.71
CA LYS A 187 -8.48 -12.04 -12.81
C LYS A 187 -7.20 -11.26 -12.50
N PRO A 188 -6.53 -11.53 -11.36
CA PRO A 188 -5.24 -10.94 -11.06
C PRO A 188 -4.16 -11.46 -12.03
N VAL A 189 -3.17 -10.63 -12.31
CA VAL A 189 -2.02 -10.93 -13.18
C VAL A 189 -0.74 -10.70 -12.37
N LEU A 190 0.27 -11.54 -12.57
CA LEU A 190 1.58 -11.32 -11.97
C LEU A 190 2.33 -10.20 -12.72
N PRO A 191 2.95 -9.23 -12.03
CA PRO A 191 3.63 -8.13 -12.67
C PRO A 191 5.02 -8.53 -13.19
N VAL A 192 5.54 -7.79 -14.18
CA VAL A 192 6.98 -7.79 -14.47
C VAL A 192 7.68 -6.98 -13.36
N PRO A 193 8.66 -7.55 -12.63
CA PRO A 193 9.36 -6.79 -11.61
C PRO A 193 10.31 -5.78 -12.25
N ALA A 194 10.19 -4.51 -11.86
CA ALA A 194 11.20 -3.49 -12.13
C ALA A 194 12.20 -3.48 -10.97
N ILE A 195 13.44 -3.88 -11.23
CA ILE A 195 14.45 -4.14 -10.18
C ILE A 195 15.54 -3.08 -10.27
N THR A 196 15.65 -2.22 -9.26
CA THR A 196 16.70 -1.21 -9.15
C THR A 196 18.07 -1.87 -9.01
N VAL A 197 18.98 -1.59 -9.94
CA VAL A 197 20.34 -2.15 -9.98
C VAL A 197 21.44 -1.11 -9.75
N ILE A 198 21.18 0.15 -10.12
CA ILE A 198 22.07 1.28 -9.86
C ILE A 198 21.22 2.44 -9.34
N SER A 199 21.69 3.05 -8.26
CA SER A 199 21.08 4.26 -7.70
C SER A 199 21.99 5.47 -7.91
N GLY A 200 21.38 6.62 -8.17
CA GLY A 200 22.00 7.92 -8.33
C GLY A 200 21.15 9.02 -7.67
N GLY A 201 21.32 10.25 -8.11
CA GLY A 201 20.58 11.41 -7.63
C GLY A 201 20.67 11.57 -6.11
N LYS A 202 19.53 11.83 -5.46
CA LYS A 202 19.48 11.97 -3.99
C LYS A 202 19.63 10.65 -3.23
N HIS A 203 19.56 9.51 -3.92
CA HIS A 203 19.67 8.19 -3.32
C HIS A 203 21.12 7.66 -3.25
N ALA A 204 22.08 8.33 -3.89
CA ALA A 204 23.48 7.95 -3.83
C ALA A 204 24.42 9.16 -3.80
N GLY A 205 25.53 9.05 -3.07
CA GLY A 205 26.59 10.08 -3.04
C GLY A 205 27.50 10.03 -4.28
N ASN A 206 26.96 9.80 -5.47
CA ASN A 206 27.70 9.71 -6.73
C ASN A 206 27.22 10.79 -7.73
N ASN A 207 27.87 10.87 -8.90
CA ASN A 207 27.58 11.90 -9.91
C ASN A 207 26.50 11.47 -10.94
N LEU A 208 25.83 10.34 -10.73
CA LEU A 208 24.77 9.90 -11.62
C LEU A 208 23.53 10.78 -11.38
N ALA A 209 23.12 11.56 -12.37
CA ALA A 209 21.96 12.45 -12.24
C ALA A 209 20.64 11.66 -12.10
N ALA A 210 20.51 10.55 -12.85
CA ALA A 210 19.34 9.67 -12.77
C ALA A 210 19.26 9.02 -11.38
N GLN A 211 18.07 9.02 -10.78
CA GLN A 211 17.88 8.50 -9.43
C GLN A 211 17.95 6.98 -9.38
N GLU A 212 17.36 6.29 -10.37
CA GLU A 212 17.30 4.83 -10.43
C GLU A 212 17.51 4.35 -11.87
N ILE A 213 18.32 3.30 -12.02
CA ILE A 213 18.42 2.50 -13.23
C ILE A 213 17.93 1.10 -12.87
N MET A 214 16.90 0.66 -13.57
CA MET A 214 16.22 -0.60 -13.31
C MET A 214 16.40 -1.59 -14.47
N ILE A 215 16.28 -2.88 -14.17
CA ILE A 215 16.11 -3.95 -15.16
C ILE A 215 14.70 -4.51 -15.09
N LEU A 216 14.13 -4.83 -16.25
CA LEU A 216 12.79 -5.40 -16.39
C LEU A 216 12.91 -6.71 -17.18
N PRO A 217 12.74 -7.89 -16.54
CA PRO A 217 12.79 -9.20 -17.19
C PRO A 217 11.53 -9.50 -18.04
N VAL A 218 11.26 -8.69 -19.07
CA VAL A 218 10.02 -8.77 -19.88
C VAL A 218 9.88 -10.07 -20.69
N GLY A 219 10.99 -10.78 -20.92
CA GLY A 219 11.00 -12.07 -21.64
C GLY A 219 10.80 -13.31 -20.76
N ALA A 220 10.66 -13.15 -19.44
CA ALA A 220 10.46 -14.26 -18.51
C ALA A 220 9.05 -14.88 -18.68
N LEU A 221 8.96 -16.20 -18.56
CA LEU A 221 7.70 -16.95 -18.68
C LEU A 221 6.93 -17.02 -17.36
N SER A 222 7.57 -16.67 -16.24
CA SER A 222 6.96 -16.64 -14.91
C SER A 222 7.58 -15.56 -14.03
N PHE A 223 6.88 -15.19 -12.95
CA PHE A 223 7.42 -14.25 -11.96
C PHE A 223 8.66 -14.81 -11.24
N GLU A 224 8.69 -16.13 -11.00
CA GLU A 224 9.85 -16.81 -10.40
C GLU A 224 11.09 -16.68 -11.28
N GLU A 225 10.94 -16.97 -12.57
CA GLU A 225 12.01 -16.79 -13.56
C GLU A 225 12.44 -15.32 -13.68
N ALA A 226 11.49 -14.38 -13.68
CA ALA A 226 11.80 -12.95 -13.69
C ALA A 226 12.67 -12.55 -12.48
N MET A 227 12.33 -13.04 -11.29
CA MET A 227 13.12 -12.81 -10.08
C MET A 227 14.50 -13.48 -10.14
N GLN A 228 14.60 -14.67 -10.73
CA GLN A 228 15.89 -15.34 -10.96
C GLN A 228 16.79 -14.51 -11.88
N ILE A 229 16.29 -14.12 -13.06
CA ILE A 229 17.02 -13.28 -14.04
C ILE A 229 17.48 -11.98 -13.38
N GLY A 230 16.59 -11.34 -12.64
CA GLY A 230 16.89 -10.10 -11.92
C GLY A 230 18.00 -10.27 -10.88
N SER A 231 17.90 -11.31 -10.04
CA SER A 231 18.88 -11.64 -9.01
C SER A 231 20.25 -11.95 -9.60
N GLU A 232 20.31 -12.82 -10.61
CA GLU A 232 21.57 -13.20 -11.25
C GLU A 232 22.22 -12.00 -11.94
N THR A 233 21.44 -11.17 -12.65
CA THR A 233 21.93 -9.95 -13.30
C THR A 233 22.51 -8.97 -12.27
N TYR A 234 21.82 -8.75 -11.15
CA TYR A 234 22.30 -7.90 -10.06
C TYR A 234 23.66 -8.39 -9.51
N HIS A 235 23.81 -9.70 -9.28
CA HIS A 235 25.05 -10.26 -8.73
C HIS A 235 26.21 -10.21 -9.74
N HIS A 236 25.95 -10.42 -11.03
CA HIS A 236 26.96 -10.23 -12.08
C HIS A 236 27.39 -8.77 -12.17
N LEU A 237 26.45 -7.83 -12.12
CA LEU A 237 26.73 -6.39 -12.12
C LEU A 237 27.56 -5.99 -10.89
N LYS A 238 27.19 -6.48 -9.70
CA LYS A 238 27.94 -6.21 -8.45
C LYS A 238 29.40 -6.68 -8.56
N LYS A 239 29.64 -7.88 -9.09
CA LYS A 239 31.00 -8.41 -9.31
C LYS A 239 31.77 -7.56 -10.33
N ALA A 240 31.13 -7.22 -11.46
CA ALA A 240 31.72 -6.38 -12.50
C ALA A 240 32.09 -5.00 -11.96
N TRP A 241 31.21 -4.38 -11.17
CA TRP A 241 31.42 -3.07 -10.55
C TRP A 241 32.61 -3.07 -9.58
N ILE A 242 32.72 -4.10 -8.72
CA ILE A 242 33.86 -4.25 -7.81
C ILE A 242 35.17 -4.37 -8.60
N SER A 243 35.18 -5.17 -9.67
CA SER A 243 36.34 -5.34 -10.54
C SER A 243 36.71 -4.03 -11.25
N LEU A 244 35.72 -3.29 -11.75
CA LEU A 244 35.89 -2.04 -12.48
C LEU A 244 36.38 -0.90 -11.59
N ARG A 245 35.79 -0.74 -10.39
CA ARG A 245 36.23 0.24 -9.38
C ARG A 245 37.67 0.00 -8.93
N ARG A 246 38.13 -1.26 -8.94
CA ARG A 246 39.54 -1.59 -8.65
C ARG A 246 40.48 -1.16 -9.78
N ARG A 247 39.99 -1.11 -11.03
CA ARG A 247 40.79 -0.82 -12.23
C ARG A 247 40.74 0.65 -12.66
N LEU A 248 39.62 1.34 -12.42
CA LEU A 248 39.40 2.73 -12.80
C LEU A 248 39.18 3.55 -11.53
N LYS A 249 40.12 4.45 -11.21
CA LYS A 249 40.03 5.42 -10.12
C LYS A 249 39.02 6.53 -10.48
N GLU A 250 37.74 6.17 -10.51
CA GLU A 250 36.61 7.04 -10.84
C GLU A 250 36.47 7.29 -12.35
N GLN A 251 35.20 7.41 -12.77
CA GLN A 251 34.71 7.67 -14.13
C GLN A 251 34.52 6.44 -15.02
N VAL A 252 33.32 5.88 -14.95
CA VAL A 252 32.70 5.16 -16.06
C VAL A 252 31.47 5.98 -16.42
N ILE A 253 31.61 6.75 -17.49
CA ILE A 253 30.53 7.48 -18.14
C ILE A 253 29.82 6.48 -19.05
N LEU A 254 28.50 6.38 -18.96
CA LEU A 254 27.64 5.70 -19.94
C LEU A 254 27.82 6.43 -21.28
N LYS A 255 28.74 5.96 -22.12
CA LYS A 255 29.22 6.72 -23.29
C LYS A 255 28.74 6.21 -24.66
N GLU A 256 27.77 5.31 -24.69
CA GLU A 256 27.22 4.79 -25.97
C GLU A 256 25.69 4.67 -25.93
N SER A 257 25.06 5.01 -27.07
CA SER A 257 23.64 5.37 -27.21
C SER A 257 22.67 4.22 -27.44
N ASN A 258 23.06 2.97 -27.22
CA ASN A 258 22.23 1.79 -27.49
C ASN A 258 21.89 1.03 -26.21
N TYR A 259 20.88 1.52 -25.48
CA TYR A 259 20.26 0.78 -24.38
C TYR A 259 18.84 0.37 -24.79
N PRO A 260 18.39 -0.85 -24.46
CA PRO A 260 17.01 -1.28 -24.68
C PRO A 260 16.07 -0.64 -23.64
N LEU A 261 15.96 0.70 -23.68
CA LEU A 261 15.10 1.48 -22.80
C LEU A 261 13.63 1.22 -23.17
N VAL A 262 12.88 0.67 -22.23
CA VAL A 262 11.46 0.34 -22.41
C VAL A 262 10.52 1.21 -21.56
N SER A 263 11.05 1.88 -20.54
CA SER A 263 10.29 2.76 -19.65
C SER A 263 11.18 3.85 -19.05
N ILE A 264 10.64 5.06 -18.93
CA ILE A 264 11.26 6.20 -18.26
C ILE A 264 10.25 6.82 -17.31
N GLU A 265 10.63 6.93 -16.04
CA GLU A 265 9.85 7.60 -15.00
C GLU A 265 10.28 9.05 -14.89
N GLN A 266 9.30 9.96 -14.84
CA GLN A 266 9.47 11.38 -14.57
C GLN A 266 10.63 12.03 -15.36
N PRO A 267 10.56 12.08 -16.70
CA PRO A 267 11.66 12.58 -17.54
C PRO A 267 11.96 14.08 -17.35
N PHE A 268 10.99 14.87 -16.88
CA PHE A 268 11.11 16.31 -16.66
C PHE A 268 10.61 16.71 -15.27
N ASP A 269 10.69 18.00 -14.96
CA ASP A 269 10.13 18.55 -13.73
C ASP A 269 8.61 18.31 -13.63
N LYS A 270 8.11 18.20 -12.40
CA LYS A 270 6.69 17.95 -12.09
C LYS A 270 5.73 18.99 -12.66
N ASP A 271 6.20 20.20 -12.97
CA ASP A 271 5.37 21.28 -13.53
C ASP A 271 5.68 21.53 -15.02
N ASP A 272 6.57 20.75 -15.62
CA ASP A 272 6.93 20.85 -17.04
C ASP A 272 6.07 19.90 -17.91
N TRP A 273 4.79 20.22 -17.99
CA TRP A 273 3.79 19.45 -18.74
C TRP A 273 4.06 19.44 -20.24
N GLU A 274 4.61 20.53 -20.77
CA GLU A 274 4.85 20.69 -22.21
C GLU A 274 5.94 19.72 -22.69
N HIS A 275 7.11 19.72 -22.06
CA HIS A 275 8.18 18.82 -22.46
C HIS A 275 7.88 17.36 -22.15
N ALA A 276 7.18 17.08 -21.03
CA ALA A 276 6.71 15.74 -20.72
C ALA A 276 5.81 15.18 -21.84
N LYS A 277 4.87 16.00 -22.32
CA LYS A 277 4.00 15.64 -23.45
C LYS A 277 4.81 15.46 -24.73
N GLN A 278 5.66 16.43 -25.09
CA GLN A 278 6.49 16.35 -26.30
C GLN A 278 7.33 15.07 -26.32
N PHE A 279 7.85 14.65 -25.17
CA PHE A 279 8.62 13.43 -25.03
C PHE A 279 7.76 12.16 -25.14
N SER A 280 6.58 12.15 -24.52
CA SER A 280 5.59 11.08 -24.65
C SER A 280 5.16 10.89 -26.12
N ASP A 281 4.95 11.99 -26.85
CA ASP A 281 4.57 12.01 -28.26
C ASP A 281 5.64 11.39 -29.20
N LEU A 282 6.90 11.26 -28.74
CA LEU A 282 7.94 10.56 -29.50
C LEU A 282 7.67 9.05 -29.64
N GLY A 283 6.86 8.47 -28.75
CA GLY A 283 6.47 7.05 -28.80
C GLY A 283 7.63 6.07 -28.62
N ILE A 284 8.75 6.50 -28.03
CA ILE A 284 9.97 5.70 -27.89
C ILE A 284 9.83 4.59 -26.85
N CYS A 285 9.18 4.91 -25.73
CA CYS A 285 9.04 4.00 -24.59
C CYS A 285 7.81 4.34 -23.75
N GLN A 286 7.54 3.53 -22.72
CA GLN A 286 6.61 3.92 -21.65
C GLN A 286 7.13 5.18 -20.94
N VAL A 287 6.24 6.12 -20.65
CA VAL A 287 6.51 7.34 -19.89
C VAL A 287 5.64 7.30 -18.64
N VAL A 288 6.29 7.12 -17.49
CA VAL A 288 5.62 6.97 -16.20
C VAL A 288 5.57 8.33 -15.50
N GLY A 289 4.37 8.80 -15.19
CA GLY A 289 4.16 9.97 -14.35
C GLY A 289 4.22 9.61 -12.86
N ASP A 290 5.14 10.24 -12.12
CA ASP A 290 5.26 10.13 -10.67
C ASP A 290 4.94 11.48 -10.01
N ASP A 291 5.93 12.33 -9.78
CA ASP A 291 5.77 13.67 -9.21
C ASP A 291 4.88 14.56 -10.11
N LEU A 292 4.87 14.32 -11.42
CA LEU A 292 3.94 14.97 -12.36
C LEU A 292 2.48 14.68 -12.00
N LEU A 293 2.17 13.47 -11.52
CA LEU A 293 0.80 13.08 -11.22
C LEU A 293 0.50 13.25 -9.73
N THR A 294 1.49 13.09 -8.85
CA THR A 294 1.35 13.01 -7.39
C THR A 294 0.24 12.06 -6.95
N SER A 295 -0.09 11.10 -7.84
CA SER A 295 -1.26 10.24 -7.70
C SER A 295 -2.54 11.02 -7.28
N ASN A 296 -2.75 12.19 -7.88
CA ASN A 296 -3.88 13.09 -7.67
C ASN A 296 -4.86 12.99 -8.84
N THR A 297 -6.15 12.74 -8.57
CA THR A 297 -7.17 12.50 -9.60
C THR A 297 -7.25 13.61 -10.63
N LYS A 298 -7.27 14.89 -10.21
CA LYS A 298 -7.32 16.03 -11.13
C LYS A 298 -6.09 16.11 -12.05
N ARG A 299 -4.91 15.74 -11.54
CA ARG A 299 -3.67 15.71 -12.35
C ARG A 299 -3.65 14.50 -13.28
N ILE A 300 -4.17 13.36 -12.85
CA ILE A 300 -4.36 12.16 -13.67
C ILE A 300 -5.34 12.44 -14.80
N GLU A 301 -6.53 12.99 -14.51
CA GLU A 301 -7.54 13.40 -15.50
C GLU A 301 -6.96 14.36 -16.53
N ARG A 302 -6.17 15.35 -16.08
CA ARG A 302 -5.46 16.27 -16.97
C ARG A 302 -4.44 15.54 -17.85
N ALA A 303 -3.62 14.67 -17.28
CA ALA A 303 -2.60 13.92 -18.02
C ALA A 303 -3.21 12.97 -19.05
N ILE A 304 -4.38 12.38 -18.76
CA ILE A 304 -5.16 11.60 -19.71
C ILE A 304 -5.65 12.50 -20.85
N THR A 305 -6.28 13.63 -20.51
CA THR A 305 -6.84 14.58 -21.50
C THR A 305 -5.77 15.17 -22.42
N GLU A 306 -4.61 15.51 -21.86
CA GLU A 306 -3.48 16.11 -22.58
C GLU A 306 -2.50 15.07 -23.17
N SER A 307 -2.72 13.77 -22.89
CA SER A 307 -1.81 12.67 -23.26
C SER A 307 -0.36 12.90 -22.82
N THR A 308 -0.17 13.48 -21.64
CA THR A 308 1.15 13.92 -21.12
C THR A 308 2.08 12.75 -20.80
N CYS A 309 1.52 11.61 -20.40
CA CYS A 309 2.23 10.36 -20.10
C CYS A 309 1.29 9.17 -20.33
N ASN A 310 1.83 7.95 -20.36
CA ASN A 310 1.06 6.74 -20.70
C ASN A 310 1.15 5.64 -19.62
N ALA A 311 1.68 5.98 -18.44
CA ALA A 311 1.70 5.13 -17.27
C ALA A 311 1.67 5.95 -15.98
N LEU A 312 1.05 5.39 -14.93
CA LEU A 312 0.96 5.98 -13.59
C LEU A 312 1.86 5.21 -12.62
N LEU A 313 2.74 5.91 -11.89
CA LEU A 313 3.36 5.33 -10.70
C LEU A 313 2.39 5.45 -9.51
N LEU A 314 1.82 4.32 -9.10
CA LEU A 314 0.87 4.29 -7.99
C LEU A 314 1.60 4.10 -6.64
N LYS A 315 1.60 5.14 -5.82
CA LYS A 315 2.14 5.13 -4.45
C LYS A 315 1.00 5.28 -3.45
N VAL A 316 0.57 4.18 -2.81
CA VAL A 316 -0.62 4.16 -1.89
C VAL A 316 -0.52 5.15 -0.71
N LEU A 317 0.67 5.63 -0.34
CA LEU A 317 0.84 6.68 0.67
C LEU A 317 0.87 8.11 0.09
N ALA A 318 1.39 8.28 -1.14
CA ALA A 318 1.53 9.58 -1.78
C ALA A 318 0.32 9.94 -2.64
N THR A 319 -0.57 8.99 -2.88
CA THR A 319 -1.85 9.20 -3.50
C THR A 319 -2.69 10.19 -2.70
N TYR A 320 -3.11 11.27 -3.37
CA TYR A 320 -4.31 12.04 -3.01
C TYR A 320 -5.57 11.15 -3.03
N LEU A 321 -5.45 9.92 -3.52
CA LEU A 321 -6.36 8.82 -3.22
C LEU A 321 -6.23 8.55 -1.72
N GLU A 322 -7.10 9.22 -0.98
CA GLU A 322 -8.17 8.59 -0.21
C GLU A 322 -8.04 7.05 -0.09
N PRO A 323 -8.36 6.47 1.08
CA PRO A 323 -7.82 5.18 1.50
C PRO A 323 -8.17 4.01 0.56
N LEU A 324 -7.57 2.85 0.81
CA LEU A 324 -7.29 1.74 -0.12
C LEU A 324 -8.36 1.46 -1.20
N PHE A 325 -9.66 1.62 -0.90
CA PHE A 325 -10.75 1.54 -1.89
C PHE A 325 -10.65 2.57 -3.03
N LYS A 326 -10.47 3.87 -2.74
CA LYS A 326 -10.42 4.90 -3.80
C LYS A 326 -9.11 4.89 -4.58
N SER A 327 -8.05 4.32 -4.00
CA SER A 327 -6.85 3.97 -4.77
C SER A 327 -7.15 3.04 -5.95
N PHE A 328 -8.18 2.17 -5.83
CA PHE A 328 -8.64 1.34 -6.94
C PHE A 328 -9.47 2.11 -7.98
N CYS A 329 -10.22 3.14 -7.58
CA CYS A 329 -10.95 4.00 -8.52
C CYS A 329 -10.00 4.80 -9.43
N GLY A 330 -8.94 5.41 -8.89
CA GLY A 330 -7.93 6.09 -9.72
C GLY A 330 -7.16 5.14 -10.67
N LEU A 331 -7.07 3.85 -10.30
CA LEU A 331 -6.57 2.79 -11.17
C LEU A 331 -7.54 2.42 -12.30
N GLU A 332 -8.85 2.66 -12.15
CA GLU A 332 -9.82 2.49 -13.23
C GLU A 332 -9.73 3.64 -14.23
N GLU A 333 -9.59 4.88 -13.75
CA GLU A 333 -9.44 6.05 -14.62
C GLU A 333 -8.14 6.01 -15.45
N ALA A 334 -7.05 5.50 -14.87
CA ALA A 334 -5.76 5.40 -15.55
C ALA A 334 -5.62 4.20 -16.51
N LYS A 335 -6.54 3.24 -16.48
CA LYS A 335 -6.51 2.03 -17.33
C LYS A 335 -7.34 2.21 -18.59
#